data_AF-A0A2H0FD99-F1
#
_entry.id   AF-A0A2H0FD99-F1
#
_cell.length_a   1.000
_cell.length_b   1.000
_cell.length_c   1.000
_cell.angle_alpha   90.00
_cell.angle_beta   90.00
_cell.angle_gamma   90.00
#
_symmetry.space_group_name_H-M   'P 1'
#
loop_
_entity.id
_entity.type
_entity.pdbx_description
1 polymer ?
#
loop_
_entity_poly.entity_id
_entity_poly.type
_entity_poly.pdbx_seq_one_letter_code
_entity_poly.pdbx_strand_id
1 'polypeptide(L)' 'GYLLLRGIGDTIRVSLSANPTEEVKVGWEILKSLELREKGVKIISCPTCARSKIDVIKIAGEIEKETRDIKNPL' A
#
# COMPACT_ATOMS: atom_id res chain seq x y z
N GLY A 1 1.66 9.02 -9.76
CA GLY A 1 1.08 7.91 -10.53
C GLY A 1 1.37 8.03 -12.02
N TYR A 2 0.69 8.93 -12.73
CA TYR A 2 0.68 9.00 -14.21
C TYR A 2 2.05 8.98 -14.92
N LEU A 3 3.04 9.75 -14.45
CA LEU A 3 4.37 9.77 -15.07
C LEU A 3 5.08 8.41 -14.96
N LEU A 4 4.97 7.75 -13.80
CA LEU A 4 5.56 6.42 -13.57
C LEU A 4 4.90 5.36 -14.45
N LEU A 5 3.58 5.43 -14.66
CA LEU A 5 2.87 4.55 -15.61
C LEU A 5 3.36 4.70 -17.06
N ARG A 6 3.91 5.87 -17.41
CA ARG A 6 4.50 6.13 -18.73
C ARG A 6 6.00 5.79 -18.77
N GLY A 7 6.54 5.19 -17.72
CA GLY A 7 7.96 4.85 -17.62
C GLY A 7 8.86 6.06 -17.35
N ILE A 8 8.33 7.17 -16.83
CA ILE A 8 9.10 8.39 -16.54
C ILE A 8 9.33 8.52 -15.03
N GLY A 9 10.61 8.44 -14.63
CA GLY A 9 11.08 8.72 -13.27
C GLY A 9 11.89 7.57 -12.67
N ASP A 10 13.17 7.83 -12.38
CA ASP A 10 14.09 6.85 -11.77
C ASP A 10 14.05 6.87 -10.23
N THR A 11 13.62 7.98 -9.66
CA THR A 11 13.43 8.18 -8.22
C THR A 11 12.22 9.06 -7.95
N ILE A 12 11.55 8.84 -6.83
CA ILE A 12 10.41 9.65 -6.40
C ILE A 12 10.56 10.09 -4.96
N ARG A 13 10.02 11.27 -4.67
CA ARG A 13 9.80 11.79 -3.32
C ARG A 13 8.35 12.21 -3.21
N VAL A 14 7.70 11.83 -2.13
CA VAL A 14 6.35 12.31 -1.76
C VAL A 14 6.55 13.44 -0.76
N SER A 15 5.86 14.57 -0.94
CA SER A 15 5.91 15.69 -0.01
C SER A 15 4.59 15.75 0.75
N LEU A 16 4.63 15.51 2.07
CA LEU A 16 3.46 15.54 2.95
C LEU A 16 3.66 16.55 4.06
N SER A 17 2.58 17.20 4.52
CA SER A 17 2.59 18.01 5.74
C SER A 17 2.52 17.14 7.01
N ALA A 18 3.32 16.06 7.04
CA ALA A 18 3.34 15.03 8.08
C ALA A 18 4.79 14.64 8.42
N ASN A 19 4.95 13.63 9.28
CA ASN A 19 6.28 13.11 9.59
C ASN A 19 6.98 12.58 8.32
N PRO A 20 8.27 12.86 8.09
CA PRO A 20 9.02 12.37 6.92
C PRO A 20 8.95 10.85 6.72
N THR A 21 8.75 10.08 7.79
CA THR A 21 8.60 8.63 7.72
C THR A 21 7.34 8.22 6.94
N GLU A 22 6.27 9.03 6.98
CA GLU A 22 5.05 8.77 6.20
C GLU A 22 5.25 9.03 4.71
N GLU A 23 6.12 9.98 4.32
CA GLU A 23 6.49 10.20 2.92
C GLU A 23 7.09 8.93 2.30
N VAL A 24 7.96 8.25 3.06
CA VAL A 24 8.57 6.99 2.63
C VAL A 24 7.52 5.89 2.47
N LYS A 25 6.60 5.75 3.43
CA LYS A 25 5.51 4.75 3.36
C LYS A 25 4.64 4.97 2.13
N VAL A 26 4.16 6.20 1.92
CA VAL A 26 3.31 6.53 0.76
C VAL A 26 4.05 6.34 -0.55
N GLY A 27 5.34 6.67 -0.60
CA GLY A 27 6.18 6.41 -1.78
C GLY A 27 6.21 4.93 -2.16
N TRP A 28 6.38 4.04 -1.17
CA TRP A 28 6.32 2.59 -1.38
C TRP A 28 4.92 2.12 -1.82
N GLU A 29 3.85 2.64 -1.24
CA GLU A 29 2.47 2.29 -1.64
C GLU A 29 2.15 2.71 -3.08
N ILE A 30 2.65 3.86 -3.55
CA ILE A 30 2.51 4.28 -4.95
C ILE A 30 3.22 3.30 -5.88
N LEU A 31 4.46 2.91 -5.57
CA LEU A 31 5.23 1.99 -6.41
C LEU A 31 4.61 0.59 -6.43
N LYS A 32 4.10 0.12 -5.28
CA LYS A 32 3.41 -1.16 -5.12
C LYS A 32 2.09 -1.22 -5.88
N SER A 33 1.33 -0.12 -5.90
CA SER A 33 0.08 -0.01 -6.66
C SER A 33 0.29 -0.04 -8.18
N LEU A 34 1.49 0.35 -8.64
CA LEU A 34 1.89 0.34 -10.05
C LEU A 34 2.71 -0.90 -10.43
N GLU A 35 2.88 -1.86 -9.52
CA GLU A 35 3.66 -3.09 -9.75
C GLU A 35 5.14 -2.83 -10.13
N LEU A 36 5.67 -1.66 -9.76
CA LEU A 36 7.05 -1.26 -10.07
C LEU A 36 8.06 -1.73 -9.02
N ARG A 37 7.63 -1.83 -7.75
CA ARG A 37 8.42 -2.32 -6.62
C ARG A 37 7.51 -2.97 -5.59
N GLU A 38 8.02 -3.99 -4.91
CA GLU A 38 7.29 -4.68 -3.83
C GLU A 38 8.09 -4.62 -2.52
N LYS A 39 7.36 -4.46 -1.42
CA LYS A 39 7.90 -4.49 -0.06
C LYS A 39 6.81 -4.86 0.92
N GLY A 40 7.11 -5.82 1.80
CA GLY A 40 6.17 -6.38 2.76
C GLY A 40 4.94 -7.02 2.12
N VAL A 41 3.91 -7.28 2.93
CA VAL A 41 2.72 -8.03 2.51
C VAL A 41 1.75 -7.15 1.71
N LYS A 42 1.26 -7.65 0.57
CA LYS A 42 0.15 -7.00 -0.16
C LYS A 42 -1.20 -7.56 0.29
N ILE A 43 -1.96 -6.78 1.04
CA ILE A 43 -3.30 -7.16 1.49
C ILE A 43 -4.31 -6.62 0.48
N ILE A 44 -5.09 -7.53 -0.12
CA ILE A 44 -6.16 -7.18 -1.05
C ILE A 44 -7.48 -7.58 -0.39
N SER A 45 -8.30 -6.58 -0.08
CA SER A 45 -9.61 -6.79 0.52
C SER A 45 -10.72 -6.54 -0.50
N CYS A 46 -11.82 -7.29 -0.36
CA CYS A 46 -13.04 -7.01 -1.10
C CYS A 46 -13.62 -5.67 -0.60
N PRO A 47 -14.08 -4.76 -1.48
CA PRO A 47 -14.57 -3.42 -1.10
C PRO A 47 -15.86 -3.42 -0.25
N THR A 48 -16.29 -4.57 0.26
CA THR A 48 -17.59 -4.88 0.88
C THR A 48 -18.77 -4.71 -0.08
N CYS A 49 -19.80 -5.52 0.11
CA CYS A 49 -21.06 -5.42 -0.62
C CYS A 49 -22.18 -5.97 0.26
N ALA A 50 -23.45 -5.79 -0.13
CA ALA A 50 -24.61 -6.27 0.63
C ALA A 50 -24.63 -7.80 0.86
N ARG A 51 -23.77 -8.56 0.19
CA ARG A 51 -23.58 -10.01 0.39
C ARG A 51 -22.55 -10.35 1.48
N SER A 52 -21.87 -9.34 2.05
CA SER A 52 -20.90 -9.58 3.11
C SER A 52 -21.59 -10.07 4.37
N LYS A 53 -21.15 -11.24 4.84
CA LYS A 53 -21.57 -11.87 6.10
C LYS A 53 -20.57 -11.63 7.24
N ILE A 54 -19.46 -10.98 6.94
CA ILE A 54 -18.34 -10.72 7.84
C ILE A 54 -17.92 -9.25 7.71
N ASP A 55 -17.34 -8.71 8.77
CA ASP A 55 -16.76 -7.38 8.77
C ASP A 55 -15.37 -7.41 8.12
N VAL A 56 -15.36 -7.27 6.79
CA VAL A 56 -14.12 -7.29 6.00
C VAL A 56 -13.20 -6.13 6.38
N ILE A 57 -13.75 -4.97 6.76
CA ILE A 57 -12.96 -3.78 7.11
C ILE A 57 -12.17 -4.05 8.39
N LYS A 58 -12.84 -4.59 9.41
CA LYS A 58 -12.19 -4.95 10.66
C LYS A 58 -11.10 -6.00 10.46
N ILE A 59 -11.41 -7.09 9.75
CA ILE A 59 -10.47 -8.18 9.51
C ILE A 59 -9.26 -7.69 8.70
N ALA A 60 -9.47 -6.90 7.65
CA ALA A 60 -8.38 -6.35 6.85
C ALA A 60 -7.46 -5.45 7.69
N GLY A 61 -8.03 -4.61 8.56
CA GLY A 61 -7.26 -3.74 9.46
C GLY A 61 -6.48 -4.52 10.53
N GLU A 62 -7.01 -5.64 11.01
CA GLU A 62 -6.28 -6.55 11.91
C GLU A 62 -5.09 -7.19 11.18
N ILE A 63 -5.30 -7.73 9.97
CA ILE A 63 -4.23 -8.34 9.18
C ILE A 63 -3.15 -7.30 8.82
N GLU A 64 -3.52 -6.07 8.47
CA GLU A 64 -2.57 -4.97 8.20
C GLU A 64 -1.70 -4.63 9.40
N LYS A 65 -2.26 -4.69 10.62
CA LYS A 65 -1.48 -4.44 11.85
C LYS A 65 -0.50 -5.57 12.13
N GLU A 66 -0.96 -6.82 12.06
CA GLU A 66 -0.15 -7.99 12.40
C GLU A 66 0.97 -8.25 11.38
N THR A 67 0.76 -7.88 10.11
CA THR A 67 1.75 -8.12 9.03
C THR A 67 2.70 -6.94 8.80
N ARG A 68 2.60 -5.86 9.58
CA ARG A 68 3.33 -4.62 9.37
C ARG A 68 4.86 -4.76 9.41
N ASP A 69 5.35 -5.72 10.21
CA ASP A 69 6.78 -5.94 10.43
C ASP A 69 7.41 -6.92 9.42
N ILE A 70 6.58 -7.57 8.59
CA ILE A 70 7.05 -8.49 7.56
C ILE A 70 7.69 -7.67 6.44
N LYS A 71 9.00 -7.80 6.28
CA LYS A 71 9.77 -7.07 5.25
C LYS A 71 9.84 -7.81 3.93
N ASN A 72 9.75 -9.14 3.97
CA ASN A 72 9.77 -9.95 2.75
C ASN A 72 8.49 -9.69 1.93
N PRO A 73 8.62 -9.50 0.61
CA PRO A 73 7.45 -9.40 -0.26
C PRO A 73 6.70 -10.75 -0.28
N LEU A 74 5.39 -10.68 -0.10
CA LEU A 74 4.43 -11.79 -0.13
C LEU A 74 3.16 -11.36 -0.87
#